data_AF-A0A7V9QEW3-F1
#
_entry.id   AF-A0A7V9QEW3-F1
#
_cell.length_a   1.000
_cell.length_b   1.000
_cell.length_c   1.000
_cell.angle_alpha   90.00
_cell.angle_beta   90.00
_cell.angle_gamma   90.00
#
_symmetry.space_group_name_H-M   'P 1'
#
loop_
_entity.id
_entity.type
_entity.pdbx_description
1 polymer ?
#
loop_
_entity_poly.entity_id
_entity_poly.type
_entity_poly.pdbx_seq_one_letter_code
_entity_poly.pdbx_strand_id
1 'polypeptide(L)' 'MSQRPLPPQNAEDPFLWLEEVEGERAMQWVESRNASTLAELTGSPAYQPIFDRVRSVLDSRDRIAFPSIMGDRLY' A
#
# COMPACT_ATOMS: atom_id res chain seq x y z
N MET A 1 -11.23 -7.65 30.47
CA MET A 1 -10.39 -7.31 29.31
C MET A 1 -9.00 -7.85 29.56
N SER A 2 -8.64 -9.00 28.98
CA SER A 2 -7.33 -9.61 29.18
C SER A 2 -6.31 -8.95 28.27
N GLN A 3 -5.36 -8.22 28.85
CA GLN A 3 -4.22 -7.67 28.11
C GLN A 3 -3.32 -8.82 27.66
N ARG A 4 -3.08 -8.92 26.35
CA ARG A 4 -2.11 -9.84 25.76
C ARG A 4 -0.71 -9.27 26.08
N PRO A 5 0.19 -10.04 26.73
CA PRO A 5 1.53 -9.52 27.02
C PRO A 5 2.27 -9.27 25.70
N LEU A 6 2.90 -8.09 25.59
CA LEU A 6 3.77 -7.76 24.48
C LEU A 6 5.00 -8.66 24.54
N PRO A 7 5.45 -9.22 23.40
CA PRO A 7 6.66 -10.03 23.38
C PRO A 7 7.86 -9.22 23.90
N PRO A 8 8.84 -9.87 24.56
CA PRO A 8 10.02 -9.18 25.09
C PRO A 8 10.78 -8.48 23.95
N GLN A 9 11.12 -7.20 24.14
CA GLN A 9 11.86 -6.35 23.20
C GLN A 9 13.34 -6.75 23.00
N ASN A 10 13.81 -7.83 23.64
CA ASN A 10 15.22 -8.18 23.72
C ASN A 10 15.58 -9.45 22.94
N ALA A 11 15.23 -9.47 21.66
CA ALA A 11 16.06 -10.10 20.63
C ALA A 11 16.55 -8.92 19.78
N GLU A 12 17.86 -8.77 19.56
CA GLU A 12 18.39 -7.70 18.70
C GLU A 12 17.64 -7.72 17.37
N ASP A 13 16.80 -6.72 17.11
CA ASP A 13 15.99 -6.68 15.90
C ASP A 13 16.92 -6.42 14.70
N PRO A 14 17.14 -7.41 13.82
CA PRO A 14 18.05 -7.25 12.69
C PRO A 14 17.55 -6.23 11.67
N PHE A 15 16.30 -5.78 11.81
CA PHE A 15 15.63 -4.83 10.94
C PHE A 15 15.33 -3.48 11.61
N LEU A 16 15.86 -3.21 12.81
CA LEU A 16 15.65 -1.93 13.51
C LEU A 16 15.95 -0.69 12.63
N TRP A 17 16.93 -0.80 11.74
CA TRP A 17 17.31 0.26 10.79
C TRP A 17 16.25 0.56 9.72
N LEU A 18 15.22 -0.27 9.54
CA LEU A 18 14.06 0.04 8.69
C LEU A 18 13.11 1.06 9.33
N GLU A 19 13.21 1.30 10.64
CA GLU A 19 12.40 2.32 11.33
C GLU A 19 12.82 3.75 10.96
N GLU A 20 14.08 3.94 10.54
CA GLU A 20 14.53 5.18 9.93
C GLU A 20 14.06 5.23 8.47
N VAL A 21 12.78 5.59 8.27
CA VAL A 21 12.09 5.49 6.97
C VAL A 21 12.72 6.34 5.85
N GLU A 22 13.49 7.37 6.20
CA GLU A 22 14.23 8.21 5.25
C GLU A 22 15.73 7.84 5.18
N GLY A 23 16.17 6.85 5.96
CA GLY A 23 17.56 6.42 6.04
C GLY A 23 18.02 5.77 4.73
N GLU A 24 19.25 6.09 4.30
CA GLU A 24 19.79 5.63 3.01
C GLU A 24 19.73 4.10 2.87
N ARG A 25 20.11 3.37 3.94
CA ARG A 25 20.06 1.91 3.98
C ARG A 25 18.62 1.39 3.81
N ALA A 26 17.66 1.97 4.53
CA ALA A 26 16.23 1.65 4.47
C ALA A 26 15.69 1.83 3.05
N MET A 27 15.98 2.97 2.44
CA MET A 27 15.55 3.30 1.08
C MET A 27 16.14 2.34 0.04
N GLN A 28 17.45 2.08 0.07
CA GLN A 28 18.10 1.12 -0.85
C GLN A 28 17.48 -0.28 -0.75
N TRP A 29 17.16 -0.73 0.46
CA TRP A 29 16.52 -2.01 0.66
C TRP A 29 15.09 -2.04 0.09
N VAL A 30 14.28 -1.01 0.39
CA VAL A 30 12.90 -0.91 -0.13
C VAL A 30 12.90 -0.86 -1.66
N GLU A 31 13.79 -0.08 -2.27
CA GLU A 31 13.92 -0.01 -3.73
C GLU A 31 14.20 -1.36 -4.37
N SER A 32 15.15 -2.12 -3.81
CA SER A 32 15.48 -3.48 -4.28
C SER A 32 14.29 -4.43 -4.17
N ARG A 33 13.58 -4.40 -3.03
CA ARG A 33 12.38 -5.23 -2.80
C ARG A 33 11.24 -4.85 -3.74
N ASN A 34 11.04 -3.55 -3.97
CA ASN A 34 10.04 -3.03 -4.89
C ASN A 34 10.35 -3.45 -6.32
N ALA A 35 11.60 -3.33 -6.77
CA ALA A 35 12.01 -3.72 -8.11
C ALA A 35 11.77 -5.22 -8.37
N SER A 36 12.14 -6.08 -7.42
CA SER A 36 11.88 -7.52 -7.51
C SER A 36 10.38 -7.83 -7.62
N THR A 37 9.58 -7.22 -6.75
CA THR A 37 8.13 -7.46 -6.69
C THR A 37 7.42 -6.93 -7.93
N LEU A 38 7.82 -5.74 -8.40
CA LEU A 38 7.27 -5.12 -9.59
C LEU A 38 7.57 -5.96 -10.83
N ALA A 39 8.81 -6.43 -10.98
CA ALA A 39 9.18 -7.31 -12.10
C ALA A 39 8.36 -8.60 -12.10
N GLU A 40 8.17 -9.23 -10.94
CA GLU A 40 7.37 -10.46 -10.81
C GLU A 40 5.90 -10.22 -11.15
N LEU A 41 5.26 -9.21 -10.53
CA LEU A 41 3.83 -8.97 -10.68
C LEU A 41 3.48 -8.44 -12.07
N THR A 42 4.29 -7.52 -12.62
CA THR A 42 4.02 -6.92 -13.94
C THR A 42 4.46 -7.81 -15.10
N GLY A 43 5.41 -8.73 -14.88
CA GLY A 43 5.82 -9.74 -15.86
C GLY A 43 4.78 -10.83 -16.09
N SER A 44 3.78 -10.96 -15.21
CA SER A 44 2.70 -11.93 -15.35
C SER A 44 1.81 -11.60 -16.57
N PRO A 45 1.48 -12.58 -17.44
CA PRO A 45 0.55 -12.37 -18.54
C PRO A 45 -0.85 -11.89 -18.09
N ALA A 46 -1.21 -12.15 -16.83
CA ALA A 46 -2.48 -11.70 -16.26
C ALA A 46 -2.47 -10.21 -15.87
N TYR A 47 -1.31 -9.57 -15.76
CA TYR A 47 -1.18 -8.20 -15.27
C TYR A 47 -1.96 -7.21 -16.13
N GLN A 48 -1.65 -7.15 -17.43
CA GLN A 48 -2.20 -6.11 -18.31
C GLN A 48 -3.75 -6.18 -18.40
N PRO A 49 -4.38 -7.36 -18.59
CA PRO A 49 -5.84 -7.45 -18.58
C PRO A 49 -6.49 -7.00 -17.25
N ILE A 50 -5.86 -7.30 -16.11
CA ILE A 50 -6.37 -6.87 -14.79
C ILE A 50 -6.24 -5.36 -14.65
N PHE A 51 -5.07 -4.80 -15.00
CA PHE A 51 -4.81 -3.38 -14.94
C PHE A 51 -5.83 -2.59 -15.77
N ASP A 52 -6.05 -2.98 -17.02
CA ASP A 52 -6.97 -2.29 -17.93
C ASP A 52 -8.41 -2.36 -17.44
N ARG A 53 -8.84 -3.52 -16.93
CA ARG A 53 -10.18 -3.69 -16.36
C ARG A 53 -10.40 -2.80 -15.14
N VAL A 54 -9.46 -2.80 -14.19
CA VAL A 54 -9.55 -1.98 -12.98
C VAL A 54 -9.55 -0.51 -13.35
N ARG A 55 -8.67 -0.10 -14.26
CA ARG A 55 -8.62 1.28 -14.76
C ARG A 55 -9.93 1.70 -15.40
N SER A 56 -10.52 0.87 -16.25
CA SER A 56 -11.82 1.18 -16.87
C SER A 56 -12.93 1.40 -15.84
N VAL A 57 -12.90 0.69 -14.71
CA VAL A 57 -13.87 0.88 -13.62
C VAL A 57 -13.59 2.17 -12.86
N LEU A 58 -12.32 2.47 -12.55
CA LEU A 58 -11.92 3.68 -11.83
C LEU A 58 -12.15 4.96 -12.63
N ASP A 59 -11.94 4.90 -13.95
CA ASP A 59 -12.13 6.00 -14.89
C ASP A 59 -13.61 6.13 -15.34
N SER A 60 -14.50 5.23 -14.90
CA SER A 60 -15.90 5.24 -15.31
C SER A 60 -16.64 6.47 -14.80
N ARG A 61 -17.40 7.09 -15.70
CA ARG A 61 -18.31 8.20 -15.40
C ARG A 61 -19.65 7.75 -14.82
N ASP A 62 -19.92 6.44 -14.81
CA ASP A 62 -21.16 5.88 -14.29
C ASP A 62 -21.16 5.84 -12.75
N ARG A 63 -20.05 6.18 -12.10
CA ARG A 63 -19.94 6.20 -10.64
C ARG A 63 -20.85 7.27 -10.06
N ILE A 64 -21.86 6.83 -9.31
CA ILE A 64 -22.73 7.73 -8.54
C ILE A 64 -21.88 8.43 -7.47
N ALA A 65 -21.89 9.76 -7.47
CA ALA A 65 -21.26 10.53 -6.41
C ALA A 65 -21.96 10.25 -5.08
N PHE A 66 -21.19 10.17 -4.00
CA PHE A 66 -21.73 10.09 -2.63
C PHE A 66 -21.64 11.49 -2.02
N PRO A 67 -22.67 12.34 -2.20
CA PRO A 67 -22.57 13.71 -1.75
C PRO A 67 -22.65 13.80 -0.23
N SER A 68 -21.99 14.81 0.31
CA SER A 68 -22.17 15.25 1.69
C SER A 68 -23.19 16.38 1.76
N ILE A 69 -24.10 16.33 2.73
CA ILE A 69 -25.05 17.43 3.00
C ILE A 69 -24.45 18.33 4.08
N MET A 70 -24.32 19.63 3.80
CA MET A 70 -24.01 20.65 4.81
C MET A 70 -25.04 21.77 4.72
N GLY A 71 -25.93 21.84 5.72
CA GLY A 71 -27.05 22.80 5.72
C GLY A 71 -28.00 22.51 4.55
N ASP A 72 -28.17 23.49 3.66
CA ASP A 72 -29.01 23.45 2.46
C ASP A 72 -28.24 23.09 1.18
N ARG A 73 -26.97 22.65 1.28
CA ARG A 73 -26.08 22.37 0.14
C ARG A 73 -25.63 20.91 0.09
N LEU A 74 -25.39 20.44 -1.14
CA LEU A 74 -24.79 19.14 -1.48
C LEU A 74 -23.38 19.35 -2.05
N TYR A 75 -22.41 18.58 -1.55
CA TYR A 75 -20.99 18.58 -1.95
C TYR A 75 -20.54 17.22 -2.43
#